data_AF-A0A968J3X5-F1
#
_entry.id   AF-A0A968J3X5-F1
#
_cell.length_a   1.000
_cell.length_b   1.000
_cell.length_c   1.000
_cell.angle_alpha   90.00
_cell.angle_beta   90.00
_cell.angle_gamma   90.00
#
_symmetry.space_group_name_H-M   'P 1'
#
loop_
_entity.id
_entity.type
_entity.pdbx_description
1 polymer ?
#
loop_
_entity_poly.entity_id
_entity_poly.type
_entity_poly.pdbx_seq_one_letter_code
_entity_poly.pdbx_strand_id
1 'polypeptide(L)'
;MDQLVAHYLEKLRLRLLDLSGRNRMINFRFSERSRTQVRLVNELPNQVFDKLKKNNALRIIPLPETSEHPADEDDDTFLLTLEALRDADEEYIDEVKSLDEADLDSEDFQRIERKLRDKVRDELGMPSRKDLFSLSKSDHAKKLSINPDYDLPISQILISLNLIIKQRLYRPCYILMSCYVN
;
A
#
# COMPACT_ATOMS: atom_id res chain seq x y z
N MET A 1 -41.53 23.97 -21.72
CA MET A 1 -40.72 24.21 -20.51
C MET A 1 -39.70 25.27 -20.83
N ASP A 2 -39.85 26.45 -20.23
CA ASP A 2 -39.27 27.72 -20.65
C ASP A 2 -37.74 27.71 -20.76
N GLN A 3 -37.23 28.04 -21.95
CA GLN A 3 -35.80 28.25 -22.20
C GLN A 3 -35.19 29.30 -21.25
N LEU A 4 -35.99 30.28 -20.82
CA LEU A 4 -35.60 31.28 -19.82
C LEU A 4 -35.32 30.67 -18.45
N VAL A 5 -36.17 29.74 -18.00
CA VAL A 5 -35.99 29.05 -16.72
C VAL A 5 -34.76 28.15 -16.78
N ALA A 6 -34.54 27.43 -17.89
CA ALA A 6 -33.35 26.62 -18.08
C ALA A 6 -32.06 27.45 -18.04
N HIS A 7 -32.03 28.60 -18.73
CA HIS A 7 -30.88 29.51 -18.73
C HIS A 7 -30.62 30.11 -17.34
N TYR A 8 -31.66 30.47 -16.60
CA TYR A 8 -31.53 30.99 -15.24
C TYR A 8 -31.01 29.91 -14.28
N LEU A 9 -31.50 28.68 -14.41
CA LEU A 9 -31.02 27.53 -13.65
C LEU A 9 -29.54 27.24 -13.94
N GLU A 10 -29.10 27.37 -15.18
CA GLU A 10 -27.70 27.18 -15.58
C GLU A 10 -26.78 28.25 -14.96
N LYS A 11 -27.21 29.52 -14.95
CA LYS A 11 -26.52 30.60 -14.23
C LYS A 11 -26.42 30.34 -12.72
N LEU A 12 -27.49 29.85 -12.10
CA LEU A 12 -27.48 29.50 -10.68
C LEU A 12 -26.55 28.31 -10.39
N ARG A 13 -26.54 27.29 -11.25
CA ARG A 13 -25.61 26.15 -11.14
C ARG A 13 -24.15 26.59 -11.17
N LEU A 14 -23.80 27.52 -12.05
CA LEU A 14 -22.44 28.08 -12.11
C LEU A 14 -22.05 28.82 -10.83
N ARG A 15 -23.01 29.49 -10.16
CA ARG A 15 -22.75 30.16 -8.88
C ARG A 15 -22.65 29.21 -7.68
N LEU A 16 -23.27 28.03 -7.77
CA LEU A 16 -23.15 26.97 -6.75
C LEU A 16 -21.82 26.21 -6.86
N LEU A 17 -21.17 26.24 -8.03
CA LEU A 17 -19.85 25.65 -8.22
C LEU A 17 -18.79 26.57 -7.59
N ASP A 18 -18.36 26.24 -6.38
CA ASP A 18 -17.21 26.90 -5.74
C ASP A 18 -15.91 26.40 -6.37
N LEU A 19 -15.42 27.14 -7.37
CA LEU A 19 -14.10 26.93 -7.99
C LEU A 19 -12.98 27.72 -7.31
N SER A 20 -13.28 28.39 -6.20
CA SER A 20 -12.26 29.17 -5.49
C SER A 20 -11.20 28.25 -4.90
N GLY A 21 -10.02 28.81 -4.68
CA GLY A 21 -8.93 28.06 -4.05
C GLY A 21 -9.18 27.66 -2.59
N ARG A 22 -10.31 28.08 -2.01
CA ARG A 22 -10.77 27.66 -0.67
C ARG A 22 -11.45 26.30 -0.70
N ASN A 23 -11.94 25.85 -1.86
CA ASN A 23 -12.53 24.55 -2.01
C ASN A 23 -11.45 23.46 -1.87
N ARG A 24 -11.49 22.71 -0.77
CA ARG A 24 -10.53 21.64 -0.47
C ARG A 24 -10.59 20.47 -1.45
N MET A 25 -11.71 20.29 -2.16
CA MET A 25 -11.84 19.23 -3.19
C MET A 25 -11.03 19.58 -4.44
N ILE A 26 -10.83 20.87 -4.71
CA ILE A 26 -10.04 21.36 -5.85
C ILE A 26 -8.58 21.55 -5.42
N ASN A 27 -8.36 22.21 -4.28
CA ASN A 27 -7.03 22.51 -3.74
C ASN A 27 -6.62 21.51 -2.65
N PHE A 28 -6.69 20.22 -2.98
CA PHE A 28 -6.26 19.19 -2.05
C PHE A 28 -4.73 19.09 -2.01
N ARG A 29 -4.15 19.11 -0.81
CA ARG A 29 -2.71 18.93 -0.61
C ARG A 29 -2.44 17.50 -0.22
N PHE A 30 -1.80 16.76 -1.12
CA PHE A 30 -1.39 15.40 -0.86
C PHE A 30 -0.27 15.35 0.18
N SER A 31 -0.40 14.46 1.16
CA SER A 31 0.65 14.18 2.14
C SER A 31 0.64 12.71 2.50
N GLU A 32 1.81 12.06 2.53
CA GLU A 32 1.95 10.65 2.93
C GLU A 32 1.54 10.42 4.39
N ARG A 33 1.70 11.45 5.24
CA ARG A 33 1.34 11.39 6.66
C ARG A 33 -0.15 11.62 6.92
N SER A 34 -0.90 12.09 5.93
CA SER A 34 -2.33 12.35 6.09
C SER A 34 -3.11 11.05 6.27
N ARG A 35 -3.97 11.02 7.30
CA ARG A 35 -4.91 9.93 7.57
C ARG A 35 -6.31 10.18 6.98
N THR A 36 -6.52 11.31 6.31
CA THR A 36 -7.84 11.73 5.80
C THR A 36 -8.08 11.33 4.34
N GLN A 37 -7.18 10.56 3.74
CA GLN A 37 -7.21 10.22 2.32
C GLN A 37 -7.06 8.71 2.14
N VAL A 38 -7.80 8.17 1.18
CA VAL A 38 -7.64 6.80 0.69
C VAL A 38 -7.19 6.90 -0.77
N ARG A 39 -6.14 6.14 -1.12
CA ARG A 39 -5.63 6.11 -2.49
C ARG A 39 -6.06 4.81 -3.16
N LEU A 40 -6.50 4.93 -4.40
CA LEU A 40 -6.77 3.79 -5.26
C LEU A 40 -5.61 3.72 -6.24
N VAL A 41 -4.74 2.72 -6.07
CA VAL A 41 -3.58 2.53 -6.92
C VAL A 41 -3.98 1.68 -8.13
N ASN A 42 -3.39 1.96 -9.29
CA ASN A 42 -3.61 1.24 -10.56
C ASN A 42 -5.06 1.28 -11.11
N GLU A 43 -5.91 2.17 -10.59
CA GLU A 43 -7.30 2.31 -11.03
C GLU A 43 -7.55 3.70 -11.64
N LEU A 44 -8.38 3.77 -12.68
CA LEU A 44 -8.74 5.03 -13.32
C LEU A 44 -9.96 5.65 -12.62
N PRO A 45 -9.97 6.97 -12.34
CA PRO A 45 -11.08 7.64 -11.66
C PRO A 45 -12.44 7.38 -12.31
N ASN A 46 -12.51 7.38 -13.64
CA ASN A 46 -13.76 7.13 -14.38
C ASN A 46 -14.32 5.72 -14.13
N GLN A 47 -13.46 4.71 -14.09
CA GLN A 47 -13.89 3.33 -13.88
C GLN A 47 -14.38 3.13 -12.45
N VAL A 48 -13.66 3.70 -11.48
CA VAL A 48 -14.07 3.69 -10.06
C VAL A 48 -15.41 4.40 -9.90
N PHE A 49 -15.57 5.56 -10.53
CA PHE A 49 -16.83 6.32 -10.51
C PHE A 49 -18.00 5.50 -11.06
N ASP A 50 -17.81 4.81 -12.19
CA ASP A 50 -18.84 3.95 -12.76
C ASP A 50 -19.16 2.74 -11.86
N LYS A 51 -18.16 2.13 -11.22
CA LYS A 51 -18.35 1.05 -10.23
C LYS A 51 -19.20 1.54 -9.06
N LEU A 52 -18.88 2.72 -8.52
CA LEU A 52 -19.63 3.35 -7.41
C LEU A 52 -21.07 3.71 -7.83
N LYS A 53 -21.26 4.28 -9.02
CA LYS A 53 -22.58 4.66 -9.55
C LYS A 53 -23.50 3.45 -9.73
N LYS A 54 -22.94 2.27 -10.01
CA LYS A 54 -23.68 1.00 -10.14
C LYS A 54 -23.98 0.33 -8.79
N ASN A 55 -23.70 0.99 -7.66
CA ASN A 55 -23.83 0.43 -6.31
C ASN A 55 -23.01 -0.86 -6.09
N ASN A 56 -21.88 -1.01 -6.78
CA ASN A 56 -20.98 -2.13 -6.51
C ASN A 56 -20.27 -1.93 -5.17
N ALA A 57 -20.23 -2.96 -4.34
CA ALA A 57 -19.44 -2.93 -3.11
C ALA A 57 -17.94 -2.99 -3.43
N LEU A 58 -17.18 -2.00 -2.95
CA LEU A 58 -15.72 -2.01 -2.98
C LEU A 58 -15.21 -2.37 -1.59
N ARG A 59 -14.28 -3.32 -1.50
CA ARG A 59 -13.60 -3.68 -0.25
C ARG A 59 -12.26 -2.96 -0.18
N ILE A 60 -11.96 -2.40 0.98
CA ILE A 60 -10.66 -1.82 1.29
C ILE A 60 -9.85 -2.91 1.98
N ILE A 61 -8.82 -3.42 1.30
CA ILE A 61 -7.93 -4.44 1.83
C ILE A 61 -6.67 -3.73 2.33
N PRO A 62 -6.25 -3.93 3.59
CA PRO A 62 -4.99 -3.37 4.07
C PRO A 62 -3.82 -3.97 3.29
N LEU A 63 -2.71 -3.23 3.20
CA LEU A 63 -1.48 -3.83 2.70
C LEU A 63 -1.07 -4.99 3.63
N PRO A 64 -0.52 -6.09 3.08
CA PRO A 64 -0.02 -7.17 3.91
C PRO A 64 1.04 -6.63 4.87
N GLU A 65 1.04 -7.14 6.10
CA GLU A 65 2.05 -6.79 7.09
C GLU A 65 3.41 -7.31 6.62
N THR A 66 4.45 -6.51 6.85
CA THR A 66 5.83 -6.98 6.67
C THR A 66 6.10 -8.05 7.71
N SER A 67 6.56 -9.22 7.30
CA SER A 67 6.92 -10.29 8.24
C SER A 67 8.00 -9.82 9.22
N GLU A 68 7.82 -10.17 10.49
CA GLU A 68 8.82 -9.97 11.54
C GLU A 68 10.04 -10.87 11.35
N HIS A 69 9.92 -11.93 10.54
CA HIS A 69 11.02 -12.77 10.11
C HIS A 69 11.24 -12.56 8.61
N PRO A 70 12.39 -12.02 8.19
CA PRO A 70 12.68 -11.87 6.80
C PRO A 70 13.02 -13.24 6.20
N ALA A 71 12.54 -13.50 4.97
CA ALA A 71 12.59 -14.83 4.35
C ALA A 71 14.00 -15.37 4.08
N ASP A 72 15.04 -14.53 4.24
CA ASP A 72 16.45 -14.93 4.19
C ASP A 72 16.91 -15.64 5.47
N GLU A 73 16.20 -15.49 6.59
CA GLU A 73 16.47 -16.18 7.87
C GLU A 73 15.86 -17.60 7.91
N ASP A 74 15.05 -17.98 6.92
CA ASP A 74 14.46 -19.32 6.81
C ASP A 74 15.43 -20.37 6.21
N ASP A 75 16.66 -19.98 5.89
CA ASP A 75 17.66 -20.88 5.32
C ASP A 75 18.23 -21.85 6.38
N ASP A 76 18.44 -23.11 5.99
CA ASP A 76 18.94 -24.16 6.89
C ASP A 76 20.30 -23.79 7.51
N THR A 77 21.14 -23.05 6.77
CA THR A 77 22.45 -22.62 7.28
C THR A 77 22.31 -21.60 8.40
N PHE A 78 21.33 -20.69 8.30
CA PHE A 78 21.04 -19.67 9.30
C PHE A 78 20.47 -20.29 10.58
N LEU A 79 19.56 -21.25 10.43
CA LEU A 79 18.95 -21.93 11.57
C LEU A 79 19.98 -22.74 12.36
N LEU A 80 20.87 -23.47 11.67
CA LEU A 80 21.91 -24.26 12.30
C LEU A 80 22.91 -23.40 13.10
N THR A 81 23.35 -22.27 12.52
CA THR A 81 24.28 -21.35 13.21
C THR A 81 23.60 -20.64 14.37
N LEU A 82 22.32 -20.29 14.24
CA LEU A 82 21.53 -19.71 15.33
C LEU A 82 21.40 -20.69 16.50
N GLU A 83 21.11 -21.96 16.24
CA GLU A 83 21.08 -22.99 17.30
C GLU A 83 22.45 -23.17 17.96
N ALA A 84 23.53 -23.24 17.17
CA ALA A 84 24.88 -23.34 17.71
C ALA A 84 25.25 -22.13 18.59
N LEU A 85 24.88 -20.92 18.17
CA LEU A 85 25.15 -19.70 18.93
C LEU A 85 24.28 -19.57 20.18
N ARG A 86 23.05 -20.10 20.19
CA ARG A 86 22.22 -20.14 21.42
C ARG A 86 22.90 -20.90 22.56
N ASP A 87 23.64 -21.95 22.23
CA ASP A 87 24.34 -22.79 23.20
C ASP A 87 25.76 -22.28 23.52
N ALA A 88 26.38 -21.51 22.62
CA ALA A 88 27.77 -21.09 22.74
C ALA A 88 27.95 -19.63 23.19
N ASP A 89 27.00 -18.74 22.93
CA ASP A 89 27.12 -17.31 23.22
C ASP A 89 26.85 -17.04 24.71
N GLU A 90 27.93 -16.74 25.46
CA GLU A 90 27.85 -16.46 26.90
C GLU A 90 26.95 -15.25 27.22
N GLU A 91 27.00 -14.21 26.37
CA GLU A 91 26.19 -13.00 26.55
C GLU A 91 24.69 -13.31 26.46
N TYR A 92 24.25 -14.06 25.44
CA TYR A 92 22.86 -14.52 25.33
C TYR A 92 22.44 -15.36 26.53
N ILE A 93 23.27 -16.33 26.93
CA ILE A 93 22.97 -17.23 28.04
C ILE A 93 22.80 -16.43 29.35
N ASP A 94 23.66 -15.44 29.60
CA ASP A 94 23.59 -14.62 30.80
C ASP A 94 22.41 -13.63 30.78
N GLU A 95 22.13 -13.01 29.63
CA GLU A 95 20.96 -12.13 29.46
C GLU A 95 19.64 -12.91 29.63
N VAL A 96 19.52 -14.11 29.06
CA VAL A 96 18.32 -14.95 29.22
C VAL A 96 18.16 -15.46 30.66
N LYS A 97 19.24 -15.83 31.34
CA LYS A 97 19.19 -16.21 32.76
C LYS A 97 18.76 -15.07 33.68
N SER A 98 19.00 -13.83 33.27
CA SER A 98 18.61 -12.65 34.03
C SER A 98 17.11 -12.33 33.92
N LEU A 99 16.43 -12.91 32.93
CA LEU A 99 14.98 -12.77 32.74
C LEU A 99 14.21 -13.82 33.54
N ASP A 100 13.06 -13.43 34.09
CA ASP A 100 12.14 -14.35 34.74
C ASP A 100 11.29 -15.10 33.70
N GLU A 101 10.70 -16.24 34.07
CA GLU A 101 9.84 -17.04 33.17
C GLU A 101 8.64 -16.26 32.60
N ALA A 102 8.17 -15.23 33.31
CA ALA A 102 7.10 -14.35 32.85
C ALA A 102 7.53 -13.39 31.72
N ASP A 103 8.83 -13.19 31.55
CA ASP A 103 9.41 -12.22 30.60
C ASP A 103 9.81 -12.86 29.26
N LEU A 104 9.57 -14.15 29.06
CA LEU A 104 9.88 -14.84 27.80
C LEU A 104 9.09 -14.29 26.60
N ASP A 105 7.90 -13.74 26.83
CA ASP A 105 7.10 -13.04 25.81
C ASP A 105 7.28 -11.52 25.84
N SER A 106 8.21 -11.01 26.66
CA SER A 106 8.44 -9.57 26.82
C SER A 106 9.21 -8.96 25.64
N GLU A 107 9.11 -7.63 25.50
CA GLU A 107 9.94 -6.89 24.55
C GLU A 107 11.44 -7.05 24.81
N ASP A 108 11.84 -7.33 26.06
CA ASP A 108 13.24 -7.47 26.43
C ASP A 108 13.81 -8.80 25.92
N PHE A 109 13.06 -9.91 26.00
CA PHE A 109 13.46 -11.18 25.38
C PHE A 109 13.62 -11.03 23.87
N GLN A 110 12.69 -10.35 23.20
CA GLN A 110 12.78 -10.10 21.75
C GLN A 110 14.02 -9.28 21.37
N ARG A 111 14.45 -8.33 22.21
CA ARG A 111 15.70 -7.56 22.00
C ARG A 111 16.92 -8.46 22.13
N ILE A 112 16.94 -9.35 23.12
CA ILE A 112 18.05 -10.30 23.33
C ILE A 112 18.15 -11.26 22.13
N GLU A 113 17.03 -11.87 21.72
CA GLU A 113 17.01 -12.75 20.54
C GLU A 113 17.43 -12.01 19.27
N ARG A 114 17.04 -10.73 19.13
CA ARG A 114 17.46 -9.91 18.00
C ARG A 114 18.97 -9.69 17.96
N LYS A 115 19.62 -9.40 19.08
CA LYS A 115 21.09 -9.26 19.13
C LYS A 115 21.78 -10.55 18.69
N LEU A 116 21.27 -11.71 19.14
CA LEU A 116 21.83 -12.99 18.75
C LEU A 116 21.69 -13.23 17.24
N ARG A 117 20.53 -12.94 16.66
CA ARG A 117 20.32 -13.03 15.21
C ARG A 117 21.22 -12.08 14.43
N ASP A 118 21.46 -10.86 14.91
CA ASP A 118 22.38 -9.92 14.27
C ASP A 118 23.83 -10.47 14.28
N LYS A 119 24.27 -11.12 15.37
CA LYS A 119 25.57 -11.85 15.41
C LYS A 119 25.63 -12.97 14.37
N VAL A 120 24.57 -13.77 14.24
CA VAL A 120 24.48 -14.83 13.22
C VAL A 120 24.65 -14.25 11.81
N ARG A 121 24.03 -13.10 11.53
CA ARG A 121 24.17 -12.42 10.23
C ARG A 121 25.61 -11.96 9.98
N ASP A 122 26.28 -11.45 11.01
CA ASP A 122 27.68 -11.04 10.91
C ASP A 122 28.61 -12.23 10.64
N GLU A 123 28.39 -13.37 11.30
CA GLU A 123 29.15 -14.61 11.05
C GLU A 123 28.97 -15.15 9.63
N LEU A 124 27.73 -15.11 9.11
CA LEU A 124 27.41 -15.54 7.75
C LEU A 124 27.72 -14.48 6.68
N GLY A 125 28.21 -13.30 7.06
CA GLY A 125 28.49 -12.20 6.14
C GLY A 125 27.25 -11.65 5.43
N MET A 126 26.07 -11.84 6.02
CA MET A 126 24.79 -11.36 5.50
C MET A 126 24.64 -9.85 5.71
N PRO A 127 23.89 -9.14 4.85
CA PRO A 127 23.63 -7.73 5.06
C PRO A 127 22.85 -7.50 6.36
N SER A 128 23.17 -6.44 7.10
CA SER A 128 22.43 -6.04 8.29
C SER A 128 20.95 -5.80 7.98
N ARG A 129 20.08 -6.23 8.88
CA ARG A 129 18.64 -6.10 8.73
C ARG A 129 18.23 -4.64 8.76
N LYS A 130 17.52 -4.17 7.73
CA LYS A 130 16.93 -2.82 7.72
C LYS A 130 15.81 -2.75 8.75
N ASP A 131 15.88 -1.82 9.70
CA ASP A 131 14.80 -1.57 10.65
C ASP A 131 13.48 -1.35 9.92
N LEU A 132 12.47 -2.19 10.22
CA LEU A 132 11.14 -2.09 9.64
C LEU A 132 10.53 -0.70 9.88
N PHE A 133 10.84 -0.08 11.03
CA PHE A 133 10.39 1.27 11.40
C PHE A 133 10.91 2.39 10.49
N SER A 134 11.98 2.14 9.72
CA SER A 134 12.54 3.13 8.79
C SER A 134 11.87 3.14 7.42
N LEU A 135 11.07 2.11 7.08
CA LEU A 135 10.44 2.00 5.77
C LEU A 135 9.22 2.93 5.69
N SER A 136 9.27 3.91 4.78
CA SER A 136 8.07 4.69 4.45
C SER A 136 7.00 3.78 3.84
N LYS A 137 5.72 4.16 3.98
CA LYS A 137 4.60 3.49 3.30
C LYS A 137 4.84 3.37 1.79
N SER A 138 5.49 4.38 1.22
CA SER A 138 5.85 4.42 -0.21
C SER A 138 6.91 3.38 -0.57
N ASP A 139 7.87 3.12 0.32
CA ASP A 139 8.90 2.10 0.09
C ASP A 139 8.35 0.68 0.27
N HIS A 140 7.44 0.49 1.22
CA HIS A 140 6.71 -0.75 1.37
C HIS A 140 5.86 -1.07 0.13
N ALA A 141 5.15 -0.07 -0.41
CA ALA A 141 4.39 -0.22 -1.66
C ALA A 141 5.29 -0.63 -2.84
N LYS A 142 6.47 -0.01 -2.98
CA LYS A 142 7.44 -0.37 -4.03
C LYS A 142 7.91 -1.83 -3.92
N LYS A 143 8.16 -2.34 -2.71
CA LYS A 143 8.50 -3.76 -2.48
C LYS A 143 7.41 -4.69 -2.99
N LEU A 144 6.15 -4.29 -2.83
CA LEU A 144 4.98 -5.01 -3.32
C LEU A 144 4.66 -4.75 -4.80
N SER A 145 5.56 -4.08 -5.55
CA SER A 145 5.33 -3.67 -6.94
C SER A 145 4.09 -2.77 -7.15
N ILE A 146 3.69 -2.03 -6.11
CA ILE A 146 2.61 -1.05 -6.13
C ILE A 146 3.25 0.34 -6.38
N ASN A 147 2.80 1.07 -7.41
CA ASN A 147 3.29 2.42 -7.68
C ASN A 147 2.73 3.43 -6.65
N PRO A 148 3.57 4.05 -5.79
CA PRO A 148 3.09 5.00 -4.78
C PRO A 148 2.91 6.43 -5.32
N ASP A 149 3.30 6.68 -6.58
CA ASP A 149 3.23 8.02 -7.19
C ASP A 149 1.79 8.51 -7.30
N TYR A 150 1.61 9.82 -7.19
CA TYR A 150 0.28 10.45 -7.28
C TYR A 150 -0.16 10.61 -8.72
N ASP A 151 0.81 10.76 -9.63
CA ASP A 151 0.54 10.92 -11.03
C ASP A 151 0.31 9.56 -11.70
N LEU A 152 -0.77 9.48 -12.48
CA LEU A 152 -1.04 8.30 -13.28
C LEU A 152 -0.09 8.27 -14.47
N PRO A 153 0.47 7.10 -14.84
CA PRO A 153 1.36 7.00 -15.99
C PRO A 153 0.62 7.40 -17.27
N ILE A 154 1.25 8.26 -18.06
CA ILE A 154 0.68 8.88 -19.26
C ILE A 154 0.19 7.83 -20.28
N SER A 155 0.81 6.65 -20.30
CA SER A 155 0.44 5.54 -21.20
C SER A 155 -0.99 5.03 -20.97
N GLN A 156 -1.48 5.02 -19.73
CA GLN A 156 -2.86 4.59 -19.41
C GLN A 156 -3.90 5.65 -19.76
N ILE A 157 -3.50 6.93 -19.76
CA ILE A 157 -4.34 8.06 -20.22
C ILE A 157 -4.54 7.99 -21.75
N LEU A 158 -3.49 7.65 -22.50
CA LEU A 158 -3.56 7.51 -23.96
C LEU A 158 -4.31 6.26 -24.41
N ILE A 159 -4.19 5.14 -23.69
CA ILE A 159 -4.99 3.94 -23.95
C ILE A 159 -6.47 4.24 -23.72
N SER A 160 -6.82 4.95 -22.64
CA SER A 160 -8.21 5.28 -22.33
C SER A 160 -8.81 6.35 -23.26
N LEU A 161 -8.06 7.36 -23.70
CA LEU A 161 -8.51 8.28 -24.74
C LEU A 161 -8.76 7.55 -26.07
N ASN A 162 -7.85 6.65 -26.48
CA ASN A 162 -8.06 5.82 -27.66
C ASN A 162 -9.22 4.82 -27.47
N LEU A 163 -9.44 4.27 -26.27
CA LEU A 163 -10.54 3.36 -25.98
C LEU A 163 -11.89 4.09 -25.93
N ILE A 164 -11.94 5.31 -25.40
CA ILE A 164 -13.14 6.17 -25.39
C ILE A 164 -13.46 6.65 -26.80
N ILE A 165 -12.46 7.06 -27.59
CA ILE A 165 -12.63 7.42 -29.00
C ILE A 165 -13.08 6.20 -29.81
N LYS A 166 -12.49 5.01 -29.59
CA LYS A 166 -12.93 3.77 -30.23
C LYS A 166 -14.32 3.32 -29.79
N GLN A 167 -14.69 3.40 -28.50
CA GLN A 167 -16.04 3.07 -28.01
C GLN A 167 -17.11 4.04 -28.52
N ARG A 168 -16.76 5.30 -28.79
CA ARG A 168 -17.67 6.31 -29.35
C ARG A 168 -17.82 6.18 -30.88
N LEU A 169 -16.83 5.61 -31.57
CA LEU A 169 -16.81 5.42 -33.03
C LEU A 169 -17.21 4.00 -33.49
N TYR A 170 -17.11 2.99 -32.63
CA TYR A 170 -17.55 1.63 -32.94
C TYR A 170 -18.74 1.22 -32.06
N ARG A 171 -19.95 1.43 -32.59
CA ARG A 171 -21.06 0.49 -32.34
C ARG A 171 -21.32 -0.26 -33.64
N PRO A 172 -20.91 -1.53 -33.69
CA PRO A 172 -21.90 -2.59 -33.92
C PRO A 172 -21.78 -3.68 -32.85
N CYS A 173 -22.91 -4.35 -32.61
CA CYS A 173 -23.05 -5.53 -31.74
C CYS A 173 -21.85 -6.46 -31.84
N TYR A 174 -21.34 -6.95 -30.69
CA TYR A 174 -21.12 -8.38 -30.42
C TYR A 174 -21.02 -8.59 -28.90
N ILE A 175 -21.71 -9.62 -28.44
CA ILE A 175 -21.58 -10.24 -27.11
C ILE A 175 -20.21 -10.92 -27.05
N LEU A 176 -19.47 -10.76 -25.95
CA LEU A 176 -18.67 -11.83 -25.35
C LEU A 176 -18.32 -11.47 -23.90
N MET A 177 -18.34 -12.52 -23.09
CA MET A 177 -18.39 -12.61 -21.63
C MET A 177 -17.08 -13.22 -21.13
N SER A 178 -16.58 -12.81 -19.96
CA SER A 178 -15.89 -13.60 -18.90
C SER A 178 -15.17 -12.61 -17.95
N CYS A 179 -15.62 -12.43 -16.70
CA CYS A 179 -15.14 -13.10 -15.46
C CYS A 179 -13.61 -12.98 -15.28
N TYR A 180 -13.08 -12.42 -14.19
CA TYR A 180 -12.98 -13.11 -12.90
C TYR A 180 -13.23 -12.20 -11.69
N VAL A 181 -14.04 -12.72 -10.77
CA VAL A 181 -13.97 -12.46 -9.34
C VAL A 181 -12.92 -13.41 -8.78
N ASN A 182 -11.95 -12.88 -8.06
CA ASN A 182 -11.38 -13.46 -6.84
C ASN A 182 -10.85 -12.28 -6.02
#